data_AF-A0A352QPZ1-F1
#
_entry.id   AF-A0A352QPZ1-F1
#
_cell.length_a   1.000
_cell.length_b   1.000
_cell.length_c   1.000
_cell.angle_alpha   90.00
_cell.angle_beta   90.00
_cell.angle_gamma   90.00
#
_symmetry.space_group_name_H-M   'P 1'
#
loop_
_entity.id
_entity.type
_entity.pdbx_description
1 polymer ?
#
loop_
_entity_poly.entity_id
_entity_poly.type
_entity_poly.pdbx_seq_one_letter_code
_entity_poly.pdbx_strand_id
1 'polypeptide(L)'
;MIRPRFRLEAHHVELLSRATVQWESGPSSGAPCINPHLPYGTRPPLQVVADALGLEHTRETRRVTDQDGHAGYASVYPKETISKCYAVHRETELALAVILSTRSFDPGWYCHDGTRWRKEAR
;
A
#
# COMPACT_ATOMS: atom_id res chain seq x y z
N MET A 1 -0.61 29.27 0.07
CA MET A 1 -1.18 27.94 0.35
C MET A 1 -0.23 26.91 -0.28
N ILE A 2 0.41 26.05 0.51
CA ILE A 2 1.31 25.01 -0.01
C ILE A 2 0.44 23.94 -0.66
N ARG A 3 0.65 23.68 -1.95
CA ARG A 3 -0.04 22.60 -2.67
C ARG A 3 0.64 21.28 -2.30
N PRO A 4 -0.10 20.26 -1.82
CA PRO A 4 0.46 18.94 -1.58
C PRO A 4 1.15 18.41 -2.85
N ARG A 5 2.34 17.83 -2.67
CA ARG A 5 3.12 17.19 -3.74
C ARG A 5 3.42 15.76 -3.32
N PHE A 6 3.29 14.83 -4.24
CA PHE A 6 3.53 13.41 -4.02
C PHE A 6 4.29 12.82 -5.20
N ARG A 7 5.24 11.92 -4.92
CA ARG A 7 5.94 11.16 -5.95
C ARG A 7 5.29 9.79 -6.07
N LEU A 8 4.62 9.54 -7.18
CA LEU A 8 4.17 8.19 -7.51
C LEU A 8 5.39 7.38 -7.98
N GLU A 9 5.83 6.42 -7.17
CA GLU A 9 6.96 5.53 -7.48
C GLU A 9 6.50 4.23 -8.11
N ALA A 10 7.43 3.49 -8.72
CA ALA A 10 7.14 2.23 -9.40
C ALA A 10 6.58 1.17 -8.45
N HIS A 11 7.06 1.10 -7.21
CA HIS A 11 6.55 0.14 -6.23
C HIS A 11 5.11 0.44 -5.79
N HIS A 12 4.68 1.71 -5.80
CA HIS A 12 3.26 2.06 -5.57
C HIS A 12 2.36 1.48 -6.66
N VAL A 13 2.80 1.62 -7.91
CA VAL A 13 2.10 1.10 -9.09
C VAL A 13 2.04 -0.42 -9.04
N GLU A 14 3.17 -1.07 -8.74
CA GLU A 14 3.26 -2.53 -8.60
C GLU A 14 2.28 -3.05 -7.54
N LEU A 15 2.25 -2.44 -6.36
CA LEU A 15 1.34 -2.83 -5.28
C LEU A 15 -0.13 -2.63 -5.66
N LEU A 16 -0.47 -1.46 -6.21
CA LEU A 16 -1.85 -1.13 -6.56
C LEU A 16 -2.35 -1.90 -7.80
N SER A 17 -1.46 -2.35 -8.69
CA SER A 17 -1.82 -3.26 -9.79
C SER A 17 -2.28 -4.64 -9.32
N ARG A 18 -1.91 -5.02 -8.09
CA ARG A 18 -2.29 -6.27 -7.41
C ARG A 18 -3.43 -6.07 -6.41
N ALA A 19 -4.01 -4.87 -6.38
CA ALA A 19 -5.02 -4.51 -5.40
C ALA A 19 -6.24 -5.46 -5.51
N THR A 20 -6.55 -6.15 -4.42
CA THR A 20 -7.73 -7.00 -4.35
C THR A 20 -8.92 -6.15 -3.98
N VAL A 21 -9.87 -6.00 -4.92
CA VAL A 21 -11.11 -5.27 -4.69
C VAL A 21 -12.14 -6.20 -4.06
N GLN A 22 -12.81 -5.73 -3.02
CA GLN A 22 -14.02 -6.31 -2.47
C GLN A 22 -15.16 -5.29 -2.59
N TRP A 23 -16.39 -5.77 -2.47
CA TRP A 23 -17.57 -4.91 -2.50
C TRP A 23 -18.13 -4.80 -1.09
N GLU A 24 -18.38 -3.57 -0.66
CA GLU A 24 -19.06 -3.34 0.61
C GLU A 24 -20.47 -3.94 0.58
N SER A 25 -20.93 -4.39 1.74
CA SER A 25 -22.28 -4.93 1.93
C SER A 25 -23.07 -4.05 2.90
N GLY A 26 -24.41 -4.16 2.87
CA GLY A 26 -25.29 -3.35 3.72
C GLY A 26 -25.58 -1.96 3.13
N PRO A 27 -25.62 -0.89 3.94
CA PRO A 27 -26.04 0.46 3.47
C PRO A 27 -25.16 1.06 2.36
N SER A 28 -23.91 0.63 2.26
CA SER A 28 -22.96 1.03 1.20
C SER A 28 -22.83 -0.01 0.09
N SER A 29 -23.82 -0.90 -0.05
CA SER A 29 -23.81 -2.00 -1.03
C SER A 29 -23.51 -1.47 -2.45
N GLY A 30 -22.56 -2.13 -3.12
CA GLY A 30 -22.09 -1.75 -4.45
C GLY A 30 -20.95 -0.73 -4.48
N ALA A 31 -20.51 -0.20 -3.34
CA ALA A 31 -19.27 0.58 -3.27
C ALA A 31 -18.04 -0.37 -3.29
N PRO A 32 -17.05 -0.16 -4.18
CA PRO A 32 -15.82 -0.93 -4.16
C PRO A 32 -14.89 -0.43 -3.05
N CYS A 33 -14.17 -1.36 -2.41
CA CYS A 33 -13.07 -1.04 -1.51
C CYS A 33 -11.92 -2.03 -1.71
N ILE A 34 -10.71 -1.65 -1.30
CA ILE A 34 -9.58 -2.59 -1.26
C ILE A 34 -9.75 -3.49 -0.04
N ASN A 35 -9.59 -4.80 -0.22
CA ASN A 35 -9.65 -5.77 0.86
C ASN A 35 -8.61 -5.44 1.94
N PRO A 36 -9.03 -5.09 3.17
CA PRO A 36 -8.09 -4.66 4.21
C PRO A 36 -7.28 -5.83 4.81
N HIS A 37 -7.76 -7.06 4.69
CA HIS A 37 -7.06 -8.25 5.19
C HIS A 37 -5.95 -8.69 4.24
N LEU A 38 -6.22 -8.63 2.94
CA LEU A 38 -5.32 -9.08 1.90
C LEU A 38 -5.34 -8.08 0.72
N PRO A 39 -4.79 -6.86 0.90
CA PRO A 39 -4.91 -5.78 -0.07
C PRO A 39 -4.19 -6.08 -1.37
N TYR A 40 -3.20 -6.96 -1.38
CA TYR A 40 -2.32 -7.23 -2.52
C TYR A 40 -2.34 -8.71 -2.97
N GLY A 41 -3.49 -9.40 -2.85
CA GLY A 41 -3.69 -10.77 -3.33
C GLY A 41 -3.93 -11.76 -2.21
N THR A 42 -3.15 -12.84 -2.13
CA THR A 42 -3.32 -13.91 -1.11
C THR A 42 -2.19 -13.97 -0.09
N ARG A 43 -1.18 -13.11 -0.23
CA ARG A 43 0.03 -13.11 0.61
C ARG A 43 -0.04 -12.01 1.68
N PRO A 44 0.66 -12.18 2.81
CA PRO A 44 0.73 -11.15 3.84
C PRO A 44 1.19 -9.79 3.28
N PRO A 45 0.51 -8.68 3.58
CA PRO A 45 0.79 -7.38 2.96
C PRO A 45 2.25 -6.95 3.06
N LEU A 46 2.86 -7.08 4.26
CA LEU A 46 4.26 -6.68 4.48
C LEU A 46 5.25 -7.47 3.62
N GLN A 47 4.97 -8.74 3.35
CA GLN A 47 5.82 -9.56 2.49
C GLN A 47 5.75 -9.06 1.05
N VAL A 48 4.56 -8.74 0.55
CA VAL A 48 4.38 -8.21 -0.81
C VAL A 48 5.03 -6.84 -0.95
N VAL A 49 4.95 -5.99 0.08
CA VAL A 49 5.64 -4.69 0.09
C VAL A 49 7.16 -4.86 0.11
N ALA A 50 7.69 -5.77 0.93
CA ALA A 50 9.12 -6.06 0.96
C ALA A 50 9.63 -6.55 -0.42
N ASP A 51 8.89 -7.45 -1.07
CA ASP A 51 9.17 -7.91 -2.44
C ASP A 51 9.20 -6.74 -3.43
N ALA A 52 8.19 -5.86 -3.39
CA ALA A 52 8.08 -4.71 -4.31
C ALA A 52 9.21 -3.68 -4.14
N LEU A 53 9.79 -3.62 -2.94
CA LEU A 53 10.94 -2.77 -2.63
C LEU A 53 12.29 -3.47 -2.84
N GLY A 54 12.29 -4.76 -3.19
CA GLY A 54 13.51 -5.56 -3.29
C GLY A 54 14.25 -5.70 -1.95
N LEU A 55 13.53 -5.61 -0.83
CA LEU A 55 14.10 -5.75 0.51
C LEU A 55 14.23 -7.21 0.88
N GLU A 56 15.35 -7.56 1.50
CA GLU A 56 15.54 -8.90 2.07
C GLU A 56 14.56 -9.12 3.22
N HIS A 57 13.83 -10.23 3.13
CA HIS A 57 13.05 -10.77 4.22
C HIS A 57 13.35 -12.26 4.34
N THR A 58 13.39 -12.74 5.58
CA THR A 58 13.55 -14.16 5.81
C THR A 58 12.19 -14.85 5.64
N ARG A 59 12.20 -16.05 5.07
CA ARG A 59 11.02 -16.95 5.14
C ARG A 59 10.86 -17.56 6.52
N GLU A 60 11.76 -17.26 7.45
CA GLU A 60 11.70 -17.71 8.83
C GLU A 60 10.53 -17.03 9.52
N THR A 61 9.65 -17.87 10.05
CA THR A 61 8.60 -17.44 10.94
C THR A 61 9.01 -17.79 12.36
N ARG A 62 8.88 -16.82 13.27
CA ARG A 62 9.04 -17.09 14.70
C ARG A 62 7.67 -17.16 15.33
N ARG A 63 7.53 -18.04 16.32
CA ARG A 63 6.35 -18.05 17.18
C ARG A 63 6.33 -16.74 17.98
N VAL A 64 5.22 -16.04 17.93
CA VAL A 64 4.97 -14.81 18.69
C VAL A 64 3.69 -14.98 19.49
N THR A 65 3.61 -14.33 20.63
CA THR A 65 2.39 -14.22 21.41
C THR A 65 1.95 -12.76 21.35
N ASP A 66 0.70 -12.50 20.98
CA ASP A 66 0.15 -11.15 21.00
C ASP A 66 -0.07 -10.65 22.45
N GLN A 67 -0.53 -9.40 22.60
CA GLN A 67 -0.78 -8.80 23.92
C GLN A 67 -1.90 -9.49 24.70
N ASP A 68 -2.76 -10.24 24.00
CA ASP A 68 -3.91 -10.96 24.56
C ASP A 68 -3.58 -12.43 24.88
N GLY A 69 -2.33 -12.86 24.67
CA GLY A 69 -1.86 -14.22 24.96
C GLY A 69 -2.06 -15.23 23.83
N HIS A 70 -2.51 -14.80 22.63
CA HIS A 70 -2.67 -15.72 21.50
C HIS A 70 -1.33 -15.98 20.81
N ALA A 71 -0.98 -17.26 20.70
CA ALA A 71 0.18 -17.70 19.97
C ALA A 71 -0.08 -17.72 18.45
N GLY A 72 0.77 -17.05 17.69
CA GLY A 72 0.80 -17.06 16.23
C GLY A 72 2.23 -17.18 15.69
N TYR A 73 2.37 -17.04 14.38
CA TYR A 73 3.66 -17.00 13.70
C TYR A 73 3.80 -15.65 12.99
N ALA A 74 4.94 -14.98 13.17
CA ALA A 74 5.26 -13.76 12.46
C ALA A 74 6.57 -13.95 11.69
N SER A 75 6.59 -13.48 10.43
CA SER A 75 7.82 -13.43 9.64
C SER A 75 8.86 -12.54 10.33
N VAL A 76 10.12 -12.96 10.30
CA VAL A 76 11.23 -12.19 10.86
C VAL A 76 11.77 -11.25 9.79
N TYR A 77 11.69 -9.95 10.08
CA TYR A 77 12.24 -8.89 9.25
C TYR A 77 13.30 -8.12 10.04
N PRO A 78 14.36 -7.62 9.39
CA PRO A 78 15.22 -6.59 9.99
C PRO A 78 14.36 -5.40 10.44
N LYS A 79 14.67 -4.80 11.60
CA LYS A 79 13.86 -3.71 12.19
C LYS A 79 13.58 -2.58 11.20
N GLU A 80 14.57 -2.20 10.39
CA GLU A 80 14.44 -1.15 9.37
C GLU A 80 13.53 -1.53 8.21
N THR A 81 13.44 -2.83 7.87
CA THR A 81 12.61 -3.33 6.78
C THR A 81 11.13 -3.16 7.11
N ILE A 82 10.74 -3.48 8.35
CA ILE A 82 9.35 -3.35 8.80
C ILE A 82 8.89 -1.89 8.69
N SER A 83 9.67 -0.95 9.21
CA SER A 83 9.32 0.48 9.18
C SER A 83 9.20 1.00 7.75
N LYS A 84 10.10 0.61 6.84
CA LYS A 84 10.03 0.96 5.42
C LYS A 84 8.78 0.39 4.74
N CYS A 85 8.46 -0.88 4.99
CA CYS A 85 7.27 -1.51 4.43
C CYS A 85 5.98 -0.83 4.91
N TYR A 86 5.87 -0.49 6.20
CA TYR A 86 4.70 0.24 6.70
C TYR A 86 4.59 1.66 6.12
N ALA A 87 5.71 2.36 5.95
CA ALA A 87 5.71 3.69 5.31
C ALA A 87 5.16 3.60 3.89
N VAL A 88 5.70 2.71 3.06
CA VAL A 88 5.25 2.52 1.67
C VAL A 88 3.82 2.01 1.59
N HIS A 89 3.41 1.11 2.50
CA HIS A 89 2.03 0.66 2.56
C HIS A 89 1.07 1.84 2.82
N ARG A 90 1.42 2.75 3.73
CA ARG A 90 0.62 3.96 3.98
C ARG A 90 0.61 4.92 2.79
N GLU A 91 1.73 5.04 2.09
CA GLU A 91 1.82 5.86 0.87
C GLU A 91 0.87 5.38 -0.24
N THR A 92 0.44 4.10 -0.22
CA THR A 92 -0.55 3.59 -1.19
C THR A 92 -1.90 4.29 -1.13
N GLU A 93 -2.25 4.93 0.00
CA GLU A 93 -3.44 5.78 0.12
C GLU A 93 -3.37 6.98 -0.86
N LEU A 94 -2.28 7.74 -0.79
CA LEU A 94 -2.04 8.89 -1.66
C LEU A 94 -1.79 8.46 -3.10
N ALA A 95 -1.06 7.35 -3.30
CA ALA A 95 -0.84 6.80 -4.63
C ALA A 95 -2.17 6.40 -5.31
N LEU A 96 -3.08 5.76 -4.59
CA LEU A 96 -4.41 5.42 -5.13
C LEU A 96 -5.20 6.69 -5.46
N ALA A 97 -5.18 7.70 -4.57
CA ALA A 97 -5.83 8.97 -4.84
C ALA A 97 -5.30 9.64 -6.13
N VAL A 98 -3.97 9.61 -6.35
CA VAL A 98 -3.33 10.10 -7.58
C VAL A 98 -3.78 9.29 -8.80
N ILE A 99 -3.73 7.96 -8.72
CA ILE A 99 -4.08 7.06 -9.83
C ILE A 99 -5.54 7.25 -10.23
N LEU A 100 -6.47 7.28 -9.28
CA LEU A 100 -7.90 7.47 -9.56
C LEU A 100 -8.20 8.88 -10.09
N SER A 101 -7.51 9.89 -9.57
CA SER A 101 -7.68 11.29 -10.00
C SER A 101 -7.14 11.53 -11.42
N THR A 102 -6.03 10.88 -11.78
CA THR A 102 -5.36 11.07 -13.08
C THR A 102 -5.65 9.98 -14.10
N ARG A 103 -6.29 8.88 -13.68
CA ARG A 103 -6.56 7.68 -14.49
C ARG A 103 -5.30 7.10 -15.13
N SER A 104 -4.18 7.16 -14.42
CA SER A 104 -2.88 6.76 -14.92
C SER A 104 -2.04 6.12 -13.84
N PHE A 105 -1.30 5.08 -14.22
CA PHE A 105 -0.31 4.38 -13.39
C PHE A 105 1.13 4.84 -13.71
N ASP A 106 1.31 6.01 -14.33
CA ASP A 106 2.62 6.45 -14.81
C ASP A 106 3.45 7.15 -13.72
N PRO A 107 4.58 6.59 -13.24
CA PRO A 107 5.37 7.16 -12.16
C PRO A 107 5.84 8.60 -12.42
N GLY A 108 6.01 9.39 -11.36
CA GLY A 108 6.48 10.76 -11.44
C GLY A 108 5.99 11.66 -10.32
N TRP A 109 6.26 12.95 -10.44
CA TRP A 109 5.78 13.95 -9.49
C TRP A 109 4.37 14.41 -9.84
N TYR A 110 3.53 14.50 -8.82
CA TYR A 110 2.16 14.96 -8.89
C TYR A 110 1.91 16.06 -7.87
N CYS A 111 1.13 17.06 -8.25
CA CYS A 111 0.69 18.14 -7.37
C CYS A 111 -0.84 18.15 -7.27
N HIS A 112 -1.34 18.48 -6.09
CA HIS A 112 -2.77 18.67 -5.87
C HIS A 112 -3.12 20.16 -6.03
N ASP A 113 -4.01 20.49 -6.97
CA ASP A 113 -4.37 21.89 -7.27
C ASP A 113 -5.47 22.47 -6.36
N GLY A 114 -5.95 21.66 -5.41
CA GLY A 114 -7.09 21.97 -4.53
C GLY A 114 -8.36 21.21 -4.93
N THR A 115 -8.41 20.68 -6.15
CA THR A 115 -9.55 19.89 -6.66
C THR A 115 -9.16 18.50 -7.12
N ARG A 116 -7.99 18.36 -7.74
CA ARG A 116 -7.49 17.09 -8.28
C ARG A 116 -5.98 17.02 -8.30
N TRP A 117 -5.47 15.80 -8.38
CA TRP A 117 -4.07 15.54 -8.67
C TRP A 117 -3.77 15.78 -10.15
N ARG A 118 -2.57 16.29 -10.43
CA ARG A 118 -2.04 16.45 -11.79
C ARG A 118 -0.58 16.08 -11.84
N LYS A 119 -0.18 15.45 -12.95
CA LYS A 119 1.23 15.18 -13.20
C LYS A 119 1.95 16.51 -13.45
N GLU A 120 3.08 16.70 -12.79
CA GLU A 120 3.95 17.82 -13.08
C GLU A 120 4.60 17.62 -14.45
N ALA A 121 4.55 18.66 -15.29
CA ALA A 121 5.30 18.67 -16.54
C ALA A 121 6.80 18.60 -16.20
N ARG A 122 7.55 17.80 -16.98
CA ARG A 122 9.01 17.73 -16.89
C ARG A 122 9.63 19.02 -17.39
#